data_AF-A0A8H3UER7-F1
#
_entry.id   AF-A0A8H3UER7-F1
#
_cell.length_a   1.000
_cell.length_b   1.000
_cell.length_c   1.000
_cell.angle_alpha   90.00
_cell.angle_beta   90.00
_cell.angle_gamma   90.00
#
_symmetry.space_group_name_H-M   'P 1'
#
loop_
_entity.id
_entity.type
_entity.pdbx_description
1 polymer ?
#
loop_
_entity_poly.entity_id
_entity_poly.type
_entity_poly.pdbx_seq_one_letter_code
_entity_poly.pdbx_strand_id
1 'polypeptide(L)'
;MSKRPREDESDIRPAKRARSTSKDTLSRLSDELLLRVLSFLPITDLNICQRISHKFKGIAADSQLWKALYYNRFVRPRASRLPGIRDADTAPGHLYFSSKLSKWLDDDNLVKRGQETNWKKQYKLRNNWTKGNCNVSEIEVAEQPPIPPLLVRMHEGIVYTADVTGGLRAWSSKKKEQRMMGSINFGTSSPPTAMALDVGAGNTGCHHVAIGFEDGAFNVYTFDHEVEKFSEGYSHAASSNGMLSAVAYCSPYLVTMTASQLLSLYQFSGSPKAAKILDPPRLLHSLMSHTVYPPLSLAIRSSSQNIVATIAFAFPSYLSGWTTGIQELWLAPDGALLDSRLAMSSGSSQPAPQLNPAVSPVRTTSPFSAASVGYSKPTSLSYSHPYLLLSHSDNTLTLYLVTSSDKVLSIGAGSRLWGHTSSVSGAHVGGRGKAVSVSSRGDELRIWELEGTNRRKLASSDLSVRVQGENFPSTTSVKRLSSALARKGSGLGLEVRDMEDLSVVRGWVGFDEENVVVLKERGAGSQSLVVYDFT
;
A
#
# COMPACT_ATOMS: atom_id res chain seq x y z
N MET A 1 69.73 -30.26 -28.88
CA MET A 1 68.36 -29.72 -28.79
C MET A 1 68.44 -28.30 -28.25
N SER A 2 67.93 -27.34 -29.03
CA SER A 2 68.15 -25.90 -28.88
C SER A 2 67.33 -25.29 -27.75
N LYS A 3 67.97 -24.41 -26.96
CA LYS A 3 67.35 -23.58 -25.92
C LYS A 3 66.34 -22.61 -26.56
N ARG A 4 65.08 -22.64 -26.10
CA ARG A 4 64.12 -21.55 -26.39
C ARG A 4 64.37 -20.39 -25.40
N PRO A 5 64.38 -19.14 -25.88
CA PRO A 5 64.63 -17.95 -25.07
C PRO A 5 63.38 -17.59 -24.25
N ARG A 6 63.59 -17.01 -23.06
CA ARG A 6 62.54 -16.34 -22.28
C ARG A 6 62.18 -15.05 -23.01
N GLU A 7 60.92 -14.90 -23.39
CA GLU A 7 60.36 -13.60 -23.77
C GLU A 7 60.17 -12.77 -22.49
N ASP A 8 60.80 -11.59 -22.48
CA ASP A 8 60.62 -10.57 -21.44
C ASP A 8 59.20 -10.02 -21.51
N GLU A 9 58.31 -10.55 -20.68
CA GLU A 9 57.01 -9.95 -20.43
C GLU A 9 57.24 -8.67 -19.60
N SER A 10 57.26 -7.53 -20.28
CA SER A 10 57.37 -6.22 -19.65
C SER A 10 56.19 -6.01 -18.69
N ASP A 11 56.45 -6.16 -17.40
CA ASP A 11 55.57 -5.74 -16.30
C ASP A 11 55.16 -4.27 -16.51
N ILE A 12 53.96 -4.04 -17.06
CA ILE A 12 53.29 -2.73 -17.01
C ILE A 12 52.88 -2.51 -15.56
N ARG A 13 53.82 -2.03 -14.74
CA ARG A 13 53.53 -1.57 -13.38
C ARG A 13 52.49 -0.45 -13.48
N PRO A 14 51.36 -0.53 -12.76
CA PRO A 14 50.38 0.55 -12.76
C PRO A 14 51.08 1.82 -12.27
N ALA A 15 51.02 2.88 -13.09
CA ALA A 15 51.63 4.16 -12.78
C ALA A 15 51.22 4.61 -11.38
N LYS A 16 52.21 4.81 -10.49
CA LYS A 16 51.97 5.38 -9.16
C LYS A 16 51.22 6.69 -9.34
N ARG A 17 49.99 6.76 -8.80
CA ARG A 17 49.17 7.98 -8.75
C ARG A 17 50.05 9.18 -8.41
N ALA A 18 50.11 10.16 -9.32
CA ALA A 18 50.75 11.44 -9.05
C ALA A 18 50.12 12.04 -7.78
N ARG A 19 50.92 12.25 -6.74
CA ARG A 19 50.48 12.95 -5.52
C ARG A 19 50.23 14.41 -5.88
N SER A 20 48.97 14.84 -5.83
CA SER A 20 48.63 16.25 -5.96
C SER A 20 49.29 17.04 -4.84
N THR A 21 49.97 18.12 -5.20
CA THR A 21 50.72 19.02 -4.30
C THR A 21 49.81 20.00 -3.52
N SER A 22 48.48 19.88 -3.63
CA SER A 22 47.55 20.72 -2.87
C SER A 22 47.58 20.33 -1.40
N LYS A 23 48.01 21.26 -0.55
CA LYS A 23 47.92 21.11 0.92
C LYS A 23 46.45 20.91 1.29
N ASP A 24 46.13 19.75 1.84
CA ASP A 24 44.78 19.45 2.33
C ASP A 24 44.50 20.29 3.60
N THR A 25 43.83 21.42 3.39
CA THR A 25 43.41 22.34 4.45
C THR A 25 42.11 21.90 5.11
N LEU A 26 41.28 21.14 4.39
CA LEU A 26 39.96 20.69 4.81
C LEU A 26 40.05 19.55 5.83
N SER A 27 40.97 18.60 5.68
CA SER A 27 41.15 17.53 6.67
C SER A 27 41.72 18.00 8.02
N ARG A 28 42.35 19.18 8.05
CA ARG A 28 42.90 19.81 9.27
C ARG A 28 41.84 20.47 10.15
N LEU A 29 40.64 20.71 9.63
CA LEU A 29 39.54 21.26 10.42
C LEU A 29 39.07 20.28 11.49
N SER A 30 38.51 20.82 12.57
CA SER A 30 37.83 20.01 13.59
C SER A 30 36.59 19.34 13.01
N ASP A 31 36.19 18.22 13.60
CA ASP A 31 35.08 17.42 13.11
C ASP A 31 33.76 18.21 13.15
N GLU A 32 33.56 19.07 14.16
CA GLU A 32 32.40 19.96 14.27
C GLU A 32 32.32 21.00 13.15
N LEU A 33 33.46 21.63 12.80
CA LEU A 33 33.51 22.57 11.69
C LEU A 33 33.25 21.86 10.36
N LEU A 34 33.78 20.64 10.23
CA LEU A 34 33.52 19.83 9.04
C LEU A 34 32.04 19.44 8.94
N LEU A 35 31.40 19.02 10.04
CA LEU A 35 29.97 18.73 10.09
C LEU A 35 29.13 19.93 9.69
N ARG A 36 29.48 21.13 10.20
CA ARG A 36 28.80 22.37 9.82
C ARG A 36 28.96 22.69 8.34
N VAL A 37 30.15 22.56 7.78
CA VAL A 37 30.39 22.75 6.32
C VAL A 37 29.58 21.75 5.51
N LEU A 38 29.62 20.46 5.89
CA LEU A 38 28.89 19.40 5.21
C LEU A 38 27.36 19.57 5.32
N SER A 39 26.85 20.20 6.38
CA SER A 39 25.41 20.48 6.54
C SER A 39 24.81 21.39 5.48
N PHE A 40 25.62 22.16 4.77
CA PHE A 40 25.19 23.03 3.68
C PHE A 40 25.28 22.37 2.29
N LEU A 41 25.88 21.18 2.18
CA LEU A 41 26.06 20.51 0.89
C LEU A 41 24.82 19.73 0.43
N PRO A 42 24.56 19.66 -0.89
CA PRO A 42 23.54 18.77 -1.44
C PRO A 42 23.96 17.29 -1.33
N ILE A 43 22.99 16.40 -1.44
CA ILE A 43 23.16 14.94 -1.20
C ILE A 43 24.18 14.32 -2.16
N THR A 44 24.23 14.80 -3.41
CA THR A 44 25.19 14.35 -4.42
C THR A 44 26.61 14.55 -3.94
N ASP A 45 26.88 15.73 -3.39
CA ASP A 45 28.21 16.16 -2.99
C ASP A 45 28.61 15.46 -1.69
N LEU A 46 27.65 15.28 -0.76
CA LEU A 46 27.86 14.47 0.44
C LEU A 46 28.24 13.02 0.12
N ASN A 47 27.60 12.40 -0.88
CA ASN A 47 27.97 11.06 -1.32
C ASN A 47 29.36 11.02 -1.99
N ILE A 48 29.75 12.08 -2.69
CA ILE A 48 31.10 12.22 -3.23
C ILE A 48 32.11 12.36 -2.08
N CYS A 49 31.83 13.21 -1.08
CA CYS A 49 32.66 13.42 0.10
C CYS A 49 32.95 12.12 0.85
N GLN A 50 31.97 11.22 0.96
CA GLN A 50 32.18 9.90 1.59
C GLN A 50 33.23 9.03 0.90
N ARG A 51 33.56 9.30 -0.36
CA ARG A 51 34.55 8.56 -1.15
C ARG A 51 35.95 9.18 -1.11
N ILE A 52 36.11 10.36 -0.52
CA ILE A 52 37.37 11.12 -0.55
C ILE A 52 38.40 10.55 0.45
N SER A 53 38.00 10.34 1.70
CA SER A 53 38.89 9.82 2.75
C SER A 53 38.12 9.12 3.88
N HIS A 54 38.82 8.38 4.74
CA HIS A 54 38.22 7.72 5.91
C HIS A 54 37.56 8.72 6.88
N LYS A 55 38.19 9.88 7.11
CA LYS A 55 37.65 10.96 7.96
C LYS A 55 36.34 11.51 7.38
N PHE A 56 36.33 11.85 6.10
CA PHE A 56 35.12 12.33 5.43
C PHE A 56 34.04 11.24 5.32
N LYS A 57 34.42 9.97 5.18
CA LYS A 57 33.47 8.85 5.19
C LYS A 57 32.71 8.77 6.51
N GLY A 58 33.40 8.90 7.64
CA GLY A 58 32.76 8.91 8.96
C GLY A 58 31.84 10.11 9.14
N ILE A 59 32.36 11.31 8.89
CA ILE A 59 31.64 12.56 9.19
C ILE A 59 30.46 12.80 8.22
N ALA A 60 30.63 12.52 6.92
CA ALA A 60 29.53 12.64 5.96
C ALA A 60 28.49 11.51 6.07
N ALA A 61 28.76 10.46 6.86
CA ALA A 61 27.79 9.42 7.20
C ALA A 61 27.12 9.65 8.57
N ASP A 62 27.42 10.78 9.22
CA ASP A 62 26.90 11.09 10.56
C ASP A 62 25.37 11.11 10.63
N SER A 63 24.82 10.54 11.70
CA SER A 63 23.38 10.36 11.88
C SER A 63 22.61 11.69 11.98
N GLN A 64 23.18 12.72 12.61
CA GLN A 64 22.52 14.01 12.81
C GLN A 64 22.48 14.83 11.52
N LEU A 65 23.52 14.72 10.69
CA LEU A 65 23.54 15.32 9.36
C LEU A 65 22.40 14.78 8.49
N TRP A 66 22.25 13.45 8.42
CA TRP A 66 21.18 12.82 7.65
C TRP A 66 19.80 13.06 8.26
N LYS A 67 19.69 13.14 9.59
CA LYS A 67 18.45 13.55 10.28
C LYS A 67 18.05 14.96 9.85
N ALA A 68 18.97 15.92 9.87
CA ALA A 68 18.71 17.30 9.44
C ALA A 68 18.21 17.37 8.00
N LEU A 69 18.87 16.68 7.08
CA LEU A 69 18.48 16.62 5.67
C LEU A 69 17.11 15.95 5.49
N TYR A 70 16.83 14.87 6.23
CA TYR A 70 15.56 14.17 6.20
C TYR A 70 14.41 15.10 6.63
N TYR A 71 14.54 15.72 7.81
CA TYR A 71 13.51 16.60 8.34
C TYR A 71 13.29 17.82 7.44
N ASN A 72 14.36 18.45 6.96
CA ASN A 72 14.25 19.63 6.09
C ASN A 72 13.55 19.31 4.76
N ARG A 73 13.81 18.13 4.18
CA ARG A 73 13.25 17.76 2.88
C ARG A 73 11.84 17.16 2.97
N PHE A 74 11.60 16.27 3.93
CA PHE A 74 10.38 15.46 3.97
C PHE A 74 9.37 15.92 5.04
N VAL A 75 9.85 16.35 6.21
CA VAL A 75 9.00 16.68 7.37
C VAL A 75 8.57 18.15 7.37
N ARG A 76 9.51 19.09 7.21
CA ARG A 76 9.27 20.54 7.29
C ARG A 76 8.23 21.05 6.27
N PRO A 77 8.24 20.62 5.00
CA PRO A 77 7.22 21.04 4.05
C PRO A 77 5.82 20.52 4.39
N ARG A 78 5.70 19.44 5.17
CA ARG A 78 4.42 18.89 5.64
C ARG A 78 3.95 19.59 6.90
N ALA A 79 4.83 19.75 7.89
CA ALA A 79 4.53 20.42 9.16
C ALA A 79 4.08 21.88 8.96
N SER A 80 4.70 22.62 8.04
CA SER A 80 4.30 24.00 7.72
C SER A 80 2.91 24.12 7.06
N ARG A 81 2.30 23.01 6.60
CA ARG A 81 0.96 22.99 5.99
C ARG A 81 -0.15 22.68 6.99
N LEU A 82 0.19 22.34 8.23
CA LEU A 82 -0.79 22.06 9.27
C LEU A 82 -1.32 23.38 9.89
N PRO A 83 -2.64 23.54 10.05
CA PRO A 83 -3.22 24.65 10.79
C PRO A 83 -2.71 24.64 12.25
N GLY A 84 -2.09 25.73 12.71
CA GLY A 84 -1.60 25.89 14.10
C GLY A 84 -0.08 26.00 14.28
N ILE A 85 0.74 25.78 13.23
CA ILE A 85 2.22 25.87 13.31
C ILE A 85 2.78 27.22 12.81
N ARG A 86 1.91 28.12 12.31
CA ARG A 86 2.32 29.45 11.81
C ARG A 86 2.96 30.35 12.88
N ASP A 87 2.80 30.04 14.17
CA ASP A 87 3.35 30.85 15.26
C ASP A 87 4.72 30.36 15.78
N ALA A 88 5.22 29.23 15.26
CA ALA A 88 6.50 28.64 15.69
C ALA A 88 7.75 29.30 15.08
N ASP A 89 7.59 30.26 14.16
CA ASP A 89 8.70 30.98 13.51
C ASP A 89 9.43 31.97 14.47
N THR A 90 8.99 32.08 15.73
CA THR A 90 9.60 32.98 16.74
C THR A 90 10.43 32.26 17.81
N ALA A 91 10.54 30.92 17.79
CA ALA A 91 11.27 30.18 18.82
C ALA A 91 12.74 29.89 18.41
N PRO A 92 13.75 30.24 19.25
CA PRO A 92 15.16 30.11 18.90
C PRO A 92 15.60 28.64 18.82
N GLY A 93 16.16 28.26 17.67
CA GLY A 93 17.27 27.31 17.40
C GLY A 93 17.26 25.87 17.94
N HIS A 94 16.59 25.56 19.05
CA HIS A 94 16.82 24.34 19.83
C HIS A 94 15.62 23.38 19.88
N LEU A 95 14.48 23.75 19.27
CA LEU A 95 13.27 22.89 19.15
C LEU A 95 13.12 22.22 17.77
N TYR A 96 14.09 22.39 16.86
CA TYR A 96 14.02 21.98 15.44
C TYR A 96 14.02 20.46 15.16
N PHE A 97 14.18 19.61 16.18
CA PHE A 97 14.32 18.16 16.01
C PHE A 97 13.62 17.34 17.10
N SER A 98 12.47 17.83 17.58
CA SER A 98 11.71 17.11 18.60
C SER A 98 10.97 15.90 18.01
N SER A 99 11.12 14.74 18.67
CA SER A 99 10.30 13.54 18.49
C SER A 99 8.80 13.77 18.72
N LYS A 100 8.40 14.95 19.19
CA LYS A 100 6.99 15.35 19.26
C LYS A 100 6.39 15.60 17.88
N LEU A 101 7.18 15.99 16.88
CA LEU A 101 6.70 16.21 15.52
C LEU A 101 6.52 14.89 14.74
N SER A 102 7.33 13.86 15.03
CA SER A 102 7.18 12.52 14.43
C SER A 102 5.90 11.81 14.90
N LYS A 103 5.46 12.05 16.15
CA LYS A 103 4.17 11.59 16.67
C LYS A 103 2.96 12.10 15.87
N TRP A 104 3.09 13.24 15.20
CA TRP A 104 2.00 13.85 14.42
C TRP A 104 1.96 13.39 12.96
N LEU A 105 3.03 12.75 12.46
CA LEU A 105 3.12 12.24 11.09
C LEU A 105 3.03 10.71 11.04
N ASP A 106 2.59 10.06 12.13
CA ASP A 106 2.55 8.60 12.26
C ASP A 106 3.91 7.93 11.94
N ASP A 107 4.98 8.69 12.15
CA ASP A 107 6.39 8.32 12.01
C ASP A 107 6.91 7.63 13.29
N ASP A 108 6.01 7.10 14.14
CA ASP A 108 6.35 6.41 15.39
C ASP A 108 7.24 5.18 15.15
N ASN A 109 7.23 4.63 13.94
CA ASN A 109 8.12 3.56 13.50
C ASN A 109 9.50 4.05 13.01
N LEU A 110 9.68 5.35 12.74
CA LEU A 110 11.00 5.89 12.40
C LEU A 110 11.95 5.77 13.58
N VAL A 111 11.44 5.96 14.80
CA VAL A 111 12.20 5.86 16.06
C VAL A 111 11.67 4.66 16.84
N LYS A 112 12.04 3.46 16.41
CA LYS A 112 11.87 2.24 17.23
C LYS A 112 12.50 2.51 18.59
N ARG A 113 11.68 2.57 19.65
CA ARG A 113 12.15 2.89 21.00
C ARG A 113 13.28 1.92 21.37
N GLY A 114 14.49 2.43 21.54
CA GLY A 114 15.67 1.65 21.93
C GLY A 114 16.66 1.28 20.82
N GLN A 115 16.40 1.60 19.54
CA GLN A 115 17.38 1.41 18.46
C GLN A 115 17.77 2.74 17.80
N GLU A 116 19.07 2.94 17.56
CA GLU A 116 19.56 4.06 16.78
C GLU A 116 19.05 3.96 15.33
N THR A 117 18.37 5.01 14.90
CA THR A 117 17.71 5.05 13.60
C THR A 117 18.72 5.40 12.53
N ASN A 118 18.93 4.53 11.54
CA ASN A 118 19.80 4.85 10.41
C ASN A 118 19.12 5.86 9.48
N TRP A 119 19.29 7.15 9.78
CA TRP A 119 18.69 8.26 9.03
C TRP A 119 19.06 8.27 7.55
N LYS A 120 20.26 7.79 7.20
CA LYS A 120 20.67 7.65 5.80
C LYS A 120 19.84 6.59 5.07
N LYS A 121 19.59 5.43 5.70
CA LYS A 121 18.69 4.41 5.15
C LYS A 121 17.28 4.96 4.98
N GLN A 122 16.75 5.63 6.00
CA GLN A 122 15.41 6.25 5.94
C GLN A 122 15.29 7.32 4.85
N TYR A 123 16.33 8.13 4.67
CA TYR A 123 16.41 9.11 3.60
C TYR A 123 16.41 8.46 2.23
N LYS A 124 17.24 7.42 2.03
CA LYS A 124 17.31 6.67 0.77
C LYS A 124 15.95 6.06 0.43
N LEU A 125 15.34 5.37 1.40
CA LEU A 125 14.02 4.77 1.28
C LEU A 125 12.98 5.82 0.85
N ARG A 126 12.86 6.93 1.59
CA ARG A 126 11.88 7.97 1.25
C ARG A 126 12.14 8.61 -0.12
N ASN A 127 13.40 8.81 -0.49
CA ASN A 127 13.77 9.31 -1.80
C ASN A 127 13.43 8.32 -2.92
N ASN A 128 13.59 7.02 -2.68
CA ASN A 128 13.22 5.95 -3.60
C ASN A 128 11.69 5.93 -3.80
N TRP A 129 10.90 6.00 -2.73
CA TRP A 129 9.44 6.16 -2.81
C TRP A 129 9.00 7.40 -3.59
N THR A 130 9.67 8.54 -3.37
CA THR A 130 9.33 9.81 -4.05
C THR A 130 9.65 9.77 -5.55
N LYS A 131 10.67 9.01 -5.95
CA LYS A 131 11.07 8.87 -7.36
C LYS A 131 10.43 7.67 -8.06
N GLY A 132 9.92 6.70 -7.29
CA GLY A 132 9.41 5.43 -7.81
C GLY A 132 10.52 4.44 -8.15
N ASN A 133 11.73 4.65 -7.62
CA ASN A 133 12.86 3.76 -7.88
C ASN A 133 12.77 2.56 -6.94
N CYS A 134 12.67 1.36 -7.50
CA CYS A 134 12.63 0.12 -6.73
C CYS A 134 13.35 -1.01 -7.46
N ASN A 135 13.74 -2.01 -6.70
CA ASN A 135 14.14 -3.29 -7.23
C ASN A 135 12.92 -4.21 -7.38
N VAL A 136 12.84 -4.97 -8.48
CA VAL A 136 11.70 -5.85 -8.75
C VAL A 136 12.15 -7.30 -8.69
N SER A 137 11.35 -8.11 -8.00
CA SER A 137 11.55 -9.55 -7.84
C SER A 137 10.21 -10.26 -7.94
N GLU A 138 10.20 -11.49 -8.43
CA GLU A 138 8.98 -12.27 -8.62
C GLU A 138 9.10 -13.56 -7.81
N ILE A 139 8.08 -13.84 -7.00
CA ILE A 139 7.94 -15.06 -6.22
C ILE A 139 6.81 -15.87 -6.85
N GLU A 140 7.12 -17.03 -7.41
CA GLU A 140 6.12 -17.93 -7.97
C GLU A 140 5.39 -18.64 -6.82
N VAL A 141 4.06 -18.45 -6.75
CA VAL A 141 3.24 -18.95 -5.62
C VAL A 141 2.42 -20.16 -6.02
N ALA A 142 1.94 -20.21 -7.26
CA ALA A 142 1.21 -21.35 -7.78
C ALA A 142 1.50 -21.55 -9.27
N GLU A 143 1.80 -22.78 -9.66
CA GLU A 143 1.97 -23.17 -11.07
C GLU A 143 0.63 -23.27 -11.80
N GLN A 144 -0.44 -23.64 -11.08
CA GLN A 144 -1.81 -23.74 -11.59
C GLN A 144 -2.71 -22.71 -10.89
N PRO A 145 -3.74 -22.17 -11.57
CA PRO A 145 -4.63 -21.20 -10.97
C PRO A 145 -5.51 -21.88 -9.92
N PRO A 146 -5.39 -21.56 -8.61
CA PRO A 146 -6.33 -22.06 -7.63
C PRO A 146 -7.72 -21.50 -7.97
N ILE A 147 -8.70 -22.40 -7.96
CA ILE A 147 -10.13 -22.08 -8.01
C ILE A 147 -10.65 -22.41 -6.62
N PRO A 148 -11.07 -21.44 -5.80
CA PRO A 148 -11.13 -19.98 -6.00
C PRO A 148 -9.77 -19.23 -5.91
N PRO A 149 -9.73 -17.92 -6.28
CA PRO A 149 -8.52 -17.09 -6.25
C PRO A 149 -7.65 -17.22 -4.99
N LEU A 150 -6.33 -17.17 -5.19
CA LEU A 150 -5.37 -16.97 -4.13
C LEU A 150 -5.67 -15.69 -3.35
N LEU A 151 -5.90 -15.83 -2.05
CA LEU A 151 -6.05 -14.69 -1.16
C LEU A 151 -4.67 -14.24 -0.72
N VAL A 152 -4.43 -12.92 -0.72
CA VAL A 152 -3.16 -12.35 -0.31
C VAL A 152 -3.37 -11.20 0.67
N ARG A 153 -2.54 -11.14 1.70
CA ARG A 153 -2.41 -10.02 2.64
C ARG A 153 -0.93 -9.80 2.96
N MET A 154 -0.57 -8.59 3.37
CA MET A 154 0.81 -8.25 3.72
C MET A 154 0.83 -7.46 5.03
N HIS A 155 1.78 -7.78 5.90
CA HIS A 155 2.03 -7.05 7.14
C HIS A 155 3.51 -7.16 7.52
N GLU A 156 4.15 -6.03 7.84
CA GLU A 156 5.55 -5.93 8.32
C GLU A 156 6.57 -6.78 7.52
N GLY A 157 6.55 -6.70 6.19
CA GLY A 157 7.50 -7.41 5.34
C GLY A 157 7.20 -8.90 5.14
N ILE A 158 6.09 -9.41 5.66
CA ILE A 158 5.62 -10.78 5.45
C ILE A 158 4.37 -10.77 4.58
N VAL A 159 4.36 -11.63 3.55
CA VAL A 159 3.20 -11.83 2.68
C VAL A 159 2.53 -13.15 3.06
N TYR A 160 1.26 -13.06 3.41
CA TYR A 160 0.41 -14.21 3.70
C TYR A 160 -0.41 -14.55 2.47
N THR A 161 -0.36 -15.81 2.05
CA THR A 161 -1.15 -16.33 0.93
C THR A 161 -2.01 -17.49 1.40
N ALA A 162 -3.28 -17.53 1.01
CA ALA A 162 -4.16 -18.67 1.28
C ALA A 162 -4.75 -19.23 -0.01
N ASP A 163 -4.62 -20.54 -0.18
CA ASP A 163 -5.18 -21.32 -1.27
C ASP A 163 -5.67 -22.68 -0.77
N VAL A 164 -6.56 -23.31 -1.53
CA VAL A 164 -7.12 -24.64 -1.21
C VAL A 164 -6.03 -25.71 -1.18
N THR A 165 -5.07 -25.62 -2.11
CA THR A 165 -4.04 -26.63 -2.33
C THR A 165 -2.87 -26.53 -1.34
N GLY A 166 -2.37 -25.32 -1.12
CA GLY A 166 -1.19 -25.03 -0.31
C GLY A 166 -1.51 -24.51 1.09
N GLY A 167 -2.78 -24.39 1.46
CA GLY A 167 -3.20 -23.88 2.76
C GLY A 167 -2.84 -22.41 2.96
N LEU A 168 -2.55 -22.03 4.21
CA LEU A 168 -2.02 -20.73 4.57
C LEU A 168 -0.49 -20.78 4.57
N ARG A 169 0.14 -19.90 3.81
CA ARG A 169 1.59 -19.79 3.66
C ARG A 169 2.06 -18.39 4.00
N ALA A 170 3.22 -18.28 4.65
CA ALA A 170 3.92 -17.03 4.92
C ALA A 170 5.19 -16.95 4.08
N TRP A 171 5.41 -15.83 3.42
CA TRP A 171 6.56 -15.54 2.58
C TRP A 171 7.27 -14.29 3.08
N SER A 172 8.59 -14.32 3.17
CA SER A 172 9.35 -13.10 3.45
C SER A 172 9.52 -12.28 2.18
N SER A 173 9.21 -10.98 2.25
CA SER A 173 9.38 -10.05 1.13
C SER A 173 10.80 -9.48 1.03
N LYS A 174 11.67 -9.74 2.02
CA LYS A 174 13.03 -9.19 2.06
C LYS A 174 13.89 -9.79 0.95
N LYS A 175 14.60 -8.94 0.21
CA LYS A 175 15.43 -9.30 -0.96
C LYS A 175 16.38 -10.50 -0.77
N LYS A 176 16.97 -10.68 0.42
CA LYS A 176 17.91 -11.78 0.69
C LYS A 176 17.24 -13.06 1.21
N GLU A 177 15.97 -12.98 1.57
CA GLU A 177 15.23 -14.03 2.29
C GLU A 177 13.90 -14.31 1.61
N GLN A 178 13.79 -14.15 0.29
CA GLN A 178 12.57 -14.49 -0.46
C GLN A 178 12.36 -16.00 -0.45
N ARG A 179 11.79 -16.48 0.64
CA ARG A 179 11.50 -17.88 0.90
C ARG A 179 10.16 -18.00 1.63
N MET A 180 9.56 -19.17 1.50
CA MET A 180 8.47 -19.58 2.37
C MET A 180 9.04 -19.74 3.79
N MET A 181 8.45 -19.03 4.75
CA MET A 181 8.81 -19.10 6.16
C MET A 181 8.07 -20.26 6.83
N GLY A 182 6.79 -20.40 6.55
CA GLY A 182 5.96 -21.47 7.10
C GLY A 182 4.71 -21.74 6.25
N SER A 183 4.10 -22.90 6.48
CA SER A 183 2.81 -23.28 5.90
C SER A 183 1.97 -24.08 6.89
N ILE A 184 0.65 -23.98 6.76
CA ILE A 184 -0.32 -24.80 7.50
C ILE A 184 -1.52 -25.10 6.61
N ASN A 185 -1.99 -26.34 6.63
CA ASN A 185 -3.17 -26.76 5.89
C ASN A 185 -4.43 -26.46 6.71
N PHE A 186 -5.54 -26.16 6.02
CA PHE A 186 -6.78 -25.77 6.70
C PHE A 186 -7.50 -26.91 7.42
N GLY A 187 -7.19 -28.17 7.09
CA GLY A 187 -7.90 -29.35 7.62
C GLY A 187 -9.35 -29.47 7.11
N THR A 188 -9.89 -28.41 6.49
CA THR A 188 -11.18 -28.34 5.82
C THR A 188 -11.03 -28.53 4.31
N SER A 189 -12.05 -29.11 3.67
CA SER A 189 -12.13 -29.21 2.19
C SER A 189 -12.72 -27.96 1.54
N SER A 190 -13.33 -27.08 2.33
CA SER A 190 -13.96 -25.83 1.89
C SER A 190 -12.90 -24.79 1.52
N PRO A 191 -13.05 -24.08 0.39
CA PRO A 191 -12.03 -23.15 -0.05
C PRO A 191 -12.06 -21.82 0.71
N PRO A 192 -10.90 -21.15 0.89
CA PRO A 192 -10.84 -19.87 1.57
C PRO A 192 -11.35 -18.74 0.66
N THR A 193 -12.20 -17.87 1.20
CA THR A 193 -12.87 -16.79 0.44
C THR A 193 -12.52 -15.39 0.96
N ALA A 194 -12.14 -15.26 2.23
CA ALA A 194 -11.75 -13.99 2.83
C ALA A 194 -10.57 -14.14 3.81
N MET A 195 -9.73 -13.12 3.89
CA MET A 195 -8.57 -13.08 4.79
C MET A 195 -8.42 -11.70 5.44
N ALA A 196 -8.13 -11.69 6.74
CA ALA A 196 -7.77 -10.52 7.53
C ALA A 196 -6.53 -10.77 8.38
N LEU A 197 -5.74 -9.72 8.58
CA LEU A 197 -4.59 -9.71 9.49
C LEU A 197 -4.88 -8.76 10.64
N ASP A 198 -4.43 -9.10 11.84
CA ASP A 198 -4.41 -8.17 12.95
C ASP A 198 -3.27 -7.16 12.78
N VAL A 199 -3.62 -5.90 12.53
CA VAL A 199 -2.68 -4.77 12.39
C VAL A 199 -2.49 -4.03 13.73
N GLY A 200 -3.07 -4.55 14.82
CA GLY A 200 -2.97 -3.95 16.15
C GLY A 200 -1.55 -4.03 16.74
N ALA A 201 -1.11 -2.95 17.41
CA ALA A 201 0.24 -2.77 17.97
C ALA A 201 0.57 -3.66 19.20
N GLY A 202 -0.13 -4.78 19.39
CA GLY A 202 -0.16 -5.53 20.65
C GLY A 202 0.98 -6.53 20.84
N ASN A 203 1.60 -7.05 19.77
CA ASN A 203 2.63 -8.08 19.91
C ASN A 203 3.61 -8.08 18.72
N THR A 204 4.83 -7.59 18.94
CA THR A 204 5.86 -7.44 17.88
C THR A 204 6.49 -8.74 17.41
N GLY A 205 6.08 -9.89 17.95
CA GLY A 205 6.62 -11.21 17.60
C GLY A 205 5.62 -12.17 16.95
N CYS A 206 4.32 -11.94 17.11
CA CYS A 206 3.29 -12.85 16.59
C CYS A 206 2.24 -12.07 15.79
N HIS A 207 1.93 -12.54 14.59
CA HIS A 207 0.86 -12.00 13.77
C HIS A 207 -0.35 -12.93 13.82
N HIS A 208 -1.54 -12.38 13.98
CA HIS A 208 -2.77 -13.17 13.94
C HIS A 208 -3.45 -13.04 12.58
N VAL A 209 -3.88 -14.15 12.02
CA VAL A 209 -4.48 -14.26 10.69
C VAL A 209 -5.84 -14.91 10.82
N ALA A 210 -6.90 -14.23 10.37
CA ALA A 210 -8.24 -14.79 10.31
C ALA A 210 -8.60 -15.13 8.86
N ILE A 211 -9.16 -16.33 8.63
CA ILE A 211 -9.55 -16.83 7.32
C ILE A 211 -11.02 -17.25 7.39
N GLY A 212 -11.81 -16.82 6.42
CA GLY A 212 -13.17 -17.26 6.22
C GLY A 212 -13.29 -18.18 5.00
N PHE A 213 -14.23 -19.12 5.06
CA PHE A 213 -14.42 -20.15 4.06
C PHE A 213 -15.82 -20.09 3.40
N GLU A 214 -15.98 -20.83 2.30
CA GLU A 214 -17.23 -20.90 1.52
C GLU A 214 -18.41 -21.57 2.25
N ASP A 215 -18.11 -22.51 3.14
CA ASP A 215 -19.06 -23.21 4.01
C ASP A 215 -19.48 -22.39 5.25
N GLY A 216 -19.04 -21.13 5.35
CA GLY A 216 -19.35 -20.26 6.48
C GLY A 216 -18.47 -20.51 7.71
N ALA A 217 -17.51 -21.44 7.64
CA ALA A 217 -16.51 -21.63 8.69
C ALA A 217 -15.51 -20.47 8.71
N PHE A 218 -14.84 -20.27 9.85
CA PHE A 218 -13.69 -19.38 9.93
C PHE A 218 -12.65 -19.91 10.91
N ASN A 219 -11.38 -19.70 10.58
CA ASN A 219 -10.26 -20.11 11.41
C ASN A 219 -9.38 -18.90 11.76
N VAL A 220 -8.82 -18.92 12.96
CA VAL A 220 -7.84 -17.94 13.43
C VAL A 220 -6.52 -18.65 13.68
N TYR A 221 -5.49 -18.21 12.97
CA TYR A 221 -4.12 -18.70 13.08
C TYR A 221 -3.23 -17.66 13.75
N THR A 222 -2.19 -18.11 14.42
CA THR A 222 -1.10 -17.28 14.92
C THR A 222 0.18 -17.67 14.21
N PHE A 223 0.87 -16.70 13.64
CA PHE A 223 2.17 -16.87 13.03
C PHE A 223 3.23 -16.28 13.95
N ASP A 224 4.12 -17.13 14.47
CA ASP A 224 5.26 -16.71 15.26
C ASP A 224 6.43 -16.38 14.32
N HIS A 225 6.89 -15.12 14.35
CA HIS A 225 7.98 -14.66 13.51
C HIS A 225 9.33 -15.27 13.91
N GLU A 226 9.55 -15.55 15.21
CA GLU A 226 10.84 -16.08 15.68
C GLU A 226 11.00 -17.56 15.32
N VAL A 227 9.90 -18.32 15.40
CA VAL A 227 9.89 -19.76 15.14
C VAL A 227 9.57 -20.08 13.67
N GLU A 228 9.06 -19.10 12.91
CA GLU A 228 8.58 -19.24 11.53
C GLU A 228 7.51 -20.32 11.37
N LYS A 229 6.64 -20.49 12.39
CA LYS A 229 5.61 -21.52 12.40
C LYS A 229 4.23 -20.93 12.63
N PHE A 230 3.27 -21.57 11.99
CA PHE A 230 1.85 -21.35 12.27
C PHE A 230 1.37 -22.25 13.39
N SER A 231 0.55 -21.69 14.27
CA SER A 231 -0.29 -22.42 15.21
C SER A 231 -1.76 -22.10 14.93
N GLU A 232 -2.60 -23.12 15.01
CA GLU A 232 -4.05 -22.95 14.97
C GLU A 232 -4.52 -22.42 16.33
N GLY A 233 -5.11 -21.23 16.33
CA GLY A 233 -5.66 -20.61 17.52
C GLY A 233 -7.11 -21.01 17.75
N TYR A 234 -7.93 -21.01 16.70
CA TYR A 234 -9.35 -21.39 16.78
C TYR A 234 -9.89 -21.81 15.42
N SER A 235 -10.82 -22.77 15.42
CA SER A 235 -11.59 -23.18 14.25
C SER A 235 -13.08 -23.20 14.59
N HIS A 236 -13.84 -22.40 13.84
CA HIS A 236 -15.29 -22.34 13.95
C HIS A 236 -15.91 -23.34 12.98
N ALA A 237 -16.89 -24.11 13.45
CA ALA A 237 -17.63 -25.04 12.60
C ALA A 237 -18.34 -24.32 11.44
N ALA A 238 -18.57 -25.04 10.34
CA ALA A 238 -19.35 -24.56 9.20
C ALA A 238 -20.72 -24.03 9.65
N SER A 239 -21.17 -22.95 9.01
CA SER A 239 -22.42 -22.26 9.37
C SER A 239 -23.44 -22.36 8.24
N SER A 240 -24.71 -22.54 8.58
CA SER A 240 -25.82 -22.51 7.62
C SER A 240 -26.06 -21.14 6.98
N ASN A 241 -25.39 -20.09 7.46
CA ASN A 241 -25.52 -18.73 6.94
C ASN A 241 -24.83 -18.51 5.58
N GLY A 242 -24.04 -19.48 5.12
CA GLY A 242 -23.39 -19.51 3.81
C GLY A 242 -22.00 -18.84 3.77
N MET A 243 -21.48 -18.68 2.55
CA MET A 243 -20.12 -18.21 2.26
C MET A 243 -19.74 -16.89 2.95
N LEU A 244 -18.56 -16.85 3.57
CA LEU A 244 -17.98 -15.62 4.11
C LEU A 244 -17.35 -14.79 2.99
N SER A 245 -17.89 -13.61 2.71
CA SER A 245 -17.42 -12.73 1.63
C SER A 245 -16.30 -11.78 2.08
N ALA A 246 -16.32 -11.37 3.35
CA ALA A 246 -15.31 -10.49 3.92
C ALA A 246 -15.13 -10.77 5.41
N VAL A 247 -13.91 -10.55 5.89
CA VAL A 247 -13.52 -10.70 7.29
C VAL A 247 -12.66 -9.50 7.67
N ALA A 248 -12.79 -9.01 8.89
CA ALA A 248 -11.88 -8.06 9.51
C ALA A 248 -11.58 -8.52 10.94
N TYR A 249 -10.32 -8.45 11.33
CA TYR A 249 -9.86 -8.97 12.62
C TYR A 249 -8.99 -7.94 13.32
N CYS A 250 -9.27 -7.72 14.61
CA CYS A 250 -8.43 -6.94 15.51
C CYS A 250 -8.61 -7.55 16.89
N SER A 251 -7.60 -8.30 17.34
CA SER A 251 -7.71 -9.11 18.56
C SER A 251 -8.18 -8.27 19.75
N PRO A 252 -9.20 -8.70 20.53
CA PRO A 252 -9.90 -10.00 20.48
C PRO A 252 -11.22 -10.00 19.67
N TYR A 253 -11.43 -9.06 18.76
CA TYR A 253 -12.67 -8.91 17.99
C TYR A 253 -12.54 -9.39 16.55
N LEU A 254 -13.57 -10.08 16.07
CA LEU A 254 -13.66 -10.56 14.69
C LEU A 254 -15.00 -10.13 14.10
N VAL A 255 -14.95 -9.53 12.91
CA VAL A 255 -16.12 -9.17 12.11
C VAL A 255 -16.13 -10.04 10.88
N THR A 256 -17.24 -10.71 10.62
CA THR A 256 -17.46 -11.46 9.38
C THR A 256 -18.67 -10.92 8.64
N MET A 257 -18.66 -11.03 7.32
CA MET A 257 -19.78 -10.69 6.45
C MET A 257 -20.02 -11.84 5.48
N THR A 258 -21.23 -12.38 5.46
CA THR A 258 -21.61 -13.43 4.50
C THR A 258 -21.92 -12.84 3.11
N ALA A 259 -21.98 -13.69 2.08
CA ALA A 259 -22.45 -13.30 0.75
C ALA A 259 -23.92 -12.84 0.74
N SER A 260 -24.71 -13.31 1.71
CA SER A 260 -26.09 -12.88 1.98
C SER A 260 -26.18 -11.57 2.77
N GLN A 261 -25.07 -10.85 2.96
CA GLN A 261 -25.00 -9.55 3.64
C GLN A 261 -25.37 -9.59 5.12
N LEU A 262 -25.15 -10.75 5.76
CA LEU A 262 -25.24 -10.91 7.21
C LEU A 262 -23.88 -10.60 7.84
N LEU A 263 -23.83 -9.53 8.63
CA LEU A 263 -22.68 -9.14 9.43
C LEU A 263 -22.77 -9.79 10.81
N SER A 264 -21.73 -10.53 11.20
CA SER A 264 -21.62 -11.11 12.53
C SER A 264 -20.39 -10.55 13.24
N LEU A 265 -20.58 -10.05 14.46
CA LEU A 265 -19.50 -9.57 15.32
C LEU A 265 -19.25 -10.56 16.44
N TYR A 266 -18.01 -11.02 16.55
CA TYR A 266 -17.55 -11.98 17.54
C TYR A 266 -16.51 -11.35 18.47
N GLN A 267 -16.51 -11.80 19.72
CA GLN A 267 -15.50 -11.46 20.72
C GLN A 267 -14.91 -12.74 21.30
N PHE A 268 -13.58 -12.88 21.24
CA PHE A 268 -12.88 -13.97 21.90
C PHE A 268 -12.73 -13.67 23.39
N SER A 269 -13.17 -14.60 24.24
CA SER A 269 -12.93 -14.54 25.69
C SER A 269 -11.50 -15.01 25.96
N GLY A 270 -10.60 -14.09 26.29
CA GLY A 270 -9.25 -14.46 26.72
C GLY A 270 -8.24 -13.38 26.43
N SER A 271 -7.32 -13.15 27.37
CA SER A 271 -6.08 -12.49 27.02
C SER A 271 -5.31 -13.41 26.05
N PRO A 272 -4.89 -12.96 24.86
CA PRO A 272 -4.18 -13.79 23.88
C PRO A 272 -2.81 -14.30 24.35
N LYS A 273 -2.45 -14.08 25.63
CA LYS A 273 -1.13 -14.33 26.22
C LYS A 273 -1.02 -15.64 27.00
N ALA A 274 -2.11 -16.35 27.29
CA ALA A 274 -2.09 -17.49 28.22
C ALA A 274 -2.43 -18.86 27.60
N ALA A 275 -3.25 -18.91 26.55
CA ALA A 275 -3.66 -20.16 25.91
C ALA A 275 -3.23 -20.20 24.45
N LYS A 276 -2.64 -21.32 24.00
CA LYS A 276 -2.31 -21.55 22.58
C LYS A 276 -3.55 -21.70 21.70
N ILE A 277 -4.68 -22.05 22.32
CA ILE A 277 -5.98 -22.24 21.70
C ILE A 277 -6.92 -21.21 22.33
N LEU A 278 -7.64 -20.44 21.53
CA LEU A 278 -8.61 -19.46 21.99
C LEU A 278 -9.89 -20.18 22.41
N ASP A 279 -10.54 -19.68 23.45
CA ASP A 279 -11.89 -20.12 23.81
C ASP A 279 -12.89 -19.77 22.70
N PRO A 280 -14.01 -20.50 22.60
CA PRO A 280 -15.02 -20.22 21.59
C PRO A 280 -15.51 -18.77 21.68
N PRO A 281 -15.55 -18.03 20.56
CA PRO A 281 -15.94 -16.64 20.57
C PRO A 281 -17.41 -16.49 20.91
N ARG A 282 -17.73 -15.44 21.66
CA ARG A 282 -19.09 -15.00 21.91
C ARG A 282 -19.57 -14.18 20.72
N LEU A 283 -20.69 -14.57 20.11
CA LEU A 283 -21.41 -13.73 19.16
C LEU A 283 -22.02 -12.55 19.92
N LEU A 284 -21.59 -11.34 19.59
CA LEU A 284 -22.09 -10.10 20.18
C LEU A 284 -23.33 -9.61 19.44
N HIS A 285 -23.21 -9.45 18.12
CA HIS A 285 -24.28 -8.91 17.27
C HIS A 285 -24.32 -9.65 15.94
N SER A 286 -25.53 -9.78 15.38
CA SER A 286 -25.77 -10.27 14.04
C SER A 286 -26.73 -9.30 13.35
N LEU A 287 -26.29 -8.67 12.27
CA LEU A 287 -26.98 -7.56 11.60
C LEU A 287 -27.07 -7.86 10.10
N MET A 288 -28.26 -7.75 9.53
CA MET A 288 -28.47 -7.98 8.09
C MET A 288 -28.67 -6.65 7.36
N SER A 289 -28.02 -6.49 6.22
CA SER A 289 -28.23 -5.36 5.32
C SER A 289 -28.74 -5.83 3.96
N HIS A 290 -29.43 -4.95 3.21
CA HIS A 290 -29.95 -5.26 1.86
C HIS A 290 -29.47 -4.28 0.79
N THR A 291 -28.68 -3.28 1.16
CA THR A 291 -28.27 -2.16 0.29
C THR A 291 -26.77 -2.10 0.05
N VAL A 292 -26.03 -3.14 0.46
CA VAL A 292 -24.58 -3.20 0.38
C VAL A 292 -24.18 -4.01 -0.85
N TYR A 293 -23.60 -3.35 -1.86
CA TYR A 293 -23.14 -4.02 -3.08
C TYR A 293 -21.61 -4.11 -3.12
N PRO A 294 -21.03 -5.21 -3.64
CA PRO A 294 -19.59 -5.30 -3.85
C PRO A 294 -19.13 -4.33 -4.96
N PRO A 295 -17.94 -3.71 -4.86
CA PRO A 295 -16.89 -4.00 -3.86
C PRO A 295 -17.17 -3.40 -2.47
N LEU A 296 -16.72 -4.10 -1.42
CA LEU A 296 -16.84 -3.68 -0.02
C LEU A 296 -15.51 -3.86 0.73
N SER A 297 -15.33 -3.12 1.81
CA SER A 297 -14.17 -3.22 2.71
C SER A 297 -14.65 -3.17 4.15
N LEU A 298 -14.23 -4.16 4.93
CA LEU A 298 -14.46 -4.19 6.37
C LEU A 298 -13.21 -3.71 7.09
N ALA A 299 -13.40 -2.91 8.13
CA ALA A 299 -12.34 -2.52 9.04
C ALA A 299 -12.87 -2.55 10.47
N ILE A 300 -12.02 -2.89 11.42
CA ILE A 300 -12.33 -2.79 12.84
C ILE A 300 -11.21 -2.02 13.52
N ARG A 301 -11.58 -1.08 14.38
CA ARG A 301 -10.66 -0.28 15.18
C ARG A 301 -11.05 -0.45 16.64
N SER A 302 -10.11 -0.86 17.48
CA SER A 302 -10.29 -0.90 18.92
C SER A 302 -9.60 0.30 19.58
N SER A 303 -10.26 0.89 20.57
CA SER A 303 -9.70 1.88 21.47
C SER A 303 -9.94 1.41 22.92
N SER A 304 -9.31 2.06 23.89
CA SER A 304 -9.50 1.72 25.31
C SER A 304 -10.93 1.92 25.78
N GLN A 305 -11.68 2.82 25.12
CA GLN A 305 -13.04 3.19 25.52
C GLN A 305 -14.13 2.57 24.66
N ASN A 306 -13.89 2.37 23.36
CA ASN A 306 -14.89 1.92 22.41
C ASN A 306 -14.26 1.08 21.30
N ILE A 307 -15.08 0.26 20.65
CA ILE A 307 -14.74 -0.48 19.44
C ILE A 307 -15.59 0.07 18.31
N VAL A 308 -14.98 0.28 17.15
CA VAL A 308 -15.66 0.77 15.97
C VAL A 308 -15.48 -0.24 14.85
N ALA A 309 -16.56 -0.93 14.48
CA ALA A 309 -16.61 -1.74 13.28
C ALA A 309 -17.13 -0.88 12.12
N THR A 310 -16.39 -0.83 11.02
CA THR A 310 -16.71 0.00 9.85
C THR A 310 -16.92 -0.87 8.62
N ILE A 311 -18.01 -0.59 7.91
CA ILE A 311 -18.36 -1.23 6.64
C ILE A 311 -18.36 -0.13 5.59
N ALA A 312 -17.39 -0.17 4.68
CA ALA A 312 -17.34 0.71 3.53
C ALA A 312 -17.82 -0.04 2.29
N PHE A 313 -18.75 0.54 1.53
CA PHE A 313 -19.42 -0.15 0.43
C PHE A 313 -19.75 0.78 -0.74
N ALA A 314 -19.97 0.17 -1.89
CA ALA A 314 -20.52 0.82 -3.07
C ALA A 314 -22.03 0.55 -3.17
N PHE A 315 -22.78 1.48 -3.75
CA PHE A 315 -24.20 1.30 -4.04
C PHE A 315 -24.60 2.09 -5.29
N PRO A 316 -25.56 1.60 -6.10
CA PRO A 316 -26.08 2.33 -7.24
C PRO A 316 -27.03 3.45 -6.77
N SER A 317 -26.91 4.62 -7.39
CA SER A 317 -27.76 5.80 -7.21
C SER A 317 -28.38 6.19 -8.55
N TYR A 318 -29.69 6.43 -8.56
CA TYR A 318 -30.46 6.71 -9.78
C TYR A 318 -29.96 7.93 -10.57
N LEU A 319 -29.36 8.93 -9.91
CA LEU A 319 -28.97 10.18 -10.55
C LEU A 319 -27.49 10.25 -10.93
N SER A 320 -26.63 9.49 -10.25
CA SER A 320 -25.16 9.65 -10.35
C SER A 320 -24.42 8.36 -10.71
N GLY A 321 -25.11 7.28 -11.03
CA GLY A 321 -24.50 5.98 -11.34
C GLY A 321 -24.13 5.24 -10.06
N TRP A 322 -22.84 5.14 -9.74
CA TRP A 322 -22.38 4.47 -8.52
C TRP A 322 -21.83 5.46 -7.48
N THR A 323 -22.23 5.28 -6.23
CA THR A 323 -21.77 6.07 -5.09
C THR A 323 -21.23 5.15 -4.00
N THR A 324 -20.62 5.75 -2.97
CA THR A 324 -20.09 5.01 -1.83
C THR A 324 -20.71 5.47 -0.52
N GLY A 325 -20.87 4.53 0.40
CA GLY A 325 -21.34 4.75 1.75
C GLY A 325 -20.43 4.08 2.76
N ILE A 326 -20.48 4.57 3.99
CA ILE A 326 -19.82 4.00 5.16
C ILE A 326 -20.84 3.86 6.26
N GLN A 327 -20.89 2.69 6.87
CA GLN A 327 -21.61 2.44 8.11
C GLN A 327 -20.62 2.13 9.23
N GLU A 328 -20.77 2.78 10.38
CA GLU A 328 -20.01 2.49 11.59
C GLU A 328 -20.92 1.97 12.69
N LEU A 329 -20.48 0.90 13.35
CA LEU A 329 -21.08 0.35 14.56
C LEU A 329 -20.14 0.64 15.71
N TRP A 330 -20.65 1.40 16.68
CA TRP A 330 -19.92 1.77 17.88
C TRP A 330 -20.34 0.82 18.99
N LEU A 331 -19.36 0.14 19.57
CA LEU A 331 -19.58 -0.82 20.65
C LEU A 331 -18.79 -0.41 21.89
N ALA A 332 -19.38 -0.66 23.04
CA ALA A 332 -18.69 -0.59 24.30
C ALA A 332 -17.73 -1.79 24.44
N PRO A 333 -16.71 -1.70 25.32
CA PRO A 333 -15.74 -2.78 25.52
C PRO A 333 -16.35 -4.10 26.04
N ASP A 334 -17.53 -4.03 26.65
CA ASP A 334 -18.34 -5.17 27.09
C ASP A 334 -19.12 -5.84 25.94
N GLY A 335 -19.07 -5.25 24.74
CA GLY A 335 -19.76 -5.71 23.54
C GLY A 335 -21.16 -5.13 23.34
N ALA A 336 -21.65 -4.23 24.19
CA ALA A 336 -22.94 -3.57 23.99
C ALA A 336 -22.89 -2.61 22.78
N LEU A 337 -23.89 -2.66 21.91
CA LEU A 337 -24.01 -1.72 20.78
C LEU A 337 -24.44 -0.35 21.31
N LEU A 338 -23.54 0.63 21.20
CA LEU A 338 -23.78 2.01 21.62
C LEU A 338 -24.49 2.83 20.53
N ASP A 339 -24.05 2.71 19.27
CA ASP A 339 -24.58 3.48 18.16
C ASP A 339 -24.34 2.80 16.81
N SER A 340 -25.17 3.13 15.81
CA SER A 340 -25.05 2.69 14.41
C SER A 340 -25.26 3.89 13.50
N ARG A 341 -24.20 4.29 12.79
CA ARG A 341 -24.18 5.51 11.97
C ARG A 341 -23.94 5.19 10.53
N LEU A 342 -24.65 5.89 9.65
CA LEU A 342 -24.51 5.75 8.20
C LEU A 342 -24.19 7.10 7.59
N ALA A 343 -23.14 7.17 6.79
CA ALA A 343 -22.82 8.32 5.96
C ALA A 343 -22.70 7.89 4.50
N MET A 344 -23.26 8.70 3.61
CA MET A 344 -23.18 8.50 2.17
C MET A 344 -22.42 9.65 1.52
N SER A 345 -21.66 9.36 0.48
CA SER A 345 -21.03 10.38 -0.34
C SER A 345 -22.12 11.17 -1.08
N SER A 346 -22.20 12.48 -0.84
CA SER A 346 -23.00 13.35 -1.67
C SER A 346 -22.33 13.44 -3.04
N GLY A 347 -23.02 13.03 -4.10
CA GLY A 347 -22.49 13.14 -5.46
C GLY A 347 -21.97 14.56 -5.69
N SER A 348 -20.74 14.69 -6.20
CA SER A 348 -20.20 16.00 -6.55
C SER A 348 -21.01 16.56 -7.71
N SER A 349 -22.08 17.28 -7.40
CA SER A 349 -22.51 18.36 -8.28
C SER A 349 -21.37 19.39 -8.22
N GLN A 350 -20.49 19.35 -9.21
CA GLN A 350 -19.96 20.63 -9.65
C GLN A 350 -21.19 21.51 -9.89
N PRO A 351 -21.27 22.72 -9.30
CA PRO A 351 -22.36 23.61 -9.65
C PRO A 351 -22.33 23.75 -11.17
N ALA A 352 -23.44 23.40 -11.83
CA ALA A 352 -23.62 23.65 -13.24
C ALA A 352 -23.19 25.11 -13.50
N PRO A 353 -22.42 25.41 -14.56
CA PRO A 353 -22.12 26.78 -14.90
C PRO A 353 -23.47 27.52 -14.99
N GLN A 354 -23.62 28.58 -14.19
CA GLN A 354 -24.86 29.35 -14.20
C GLN A 354 -25.11 29.81 -15.64
N LEU A 355 -26.18 29.29 -16.24
CA LEU A 355 -26.64 29.73 -17.54
C LEU A 355 -27.08 31.18 -17.38
N ASN A 356 -26.31 32.11 -17.94
CA ASN A 356 -26.72 33.49 -18.13
C ASN A 356 -28.07 33.51 -18.86
N PRO A 357 -29.14 34.15 -18.34
CA PRO A 357 -30.49 34.07 -18.90
C PRO A 357 -30.70 35.00 -20.10
N ALA A 358 -29.66 35.27 -20.90
CA ALA A 358 -29.68 36.30 -21.92
C ALA A 358 -29.21 35.81 -23.30
N VAL A 359 -29.68 34.66 -23.78
CA VAL A 359 -29.74 34.35 -25.22
C VAL A 359 -30.92 33.41 -25.49
N SER A 360 -31.82 33.82 -26.40
CA SER A 360 -33.02 33.09 -26.83
C SER A 360 -32.70 31.72 -27.47
N PRO A 361 -33.62 30.73 -27.42
CA PRO A 361 -33.31 29.37 -27.85
C PRO A 361 -33.52 29.21 -29.36
N VAL A 362 -32.44 28.98 -30.10
CA VAL A 362 -32.56 28.31 -31.40
C VAL A 362 -32.59 26.82 -31.12
N ARG A 363 -33.72 26.19 -31.44
CA ARG A 363 -33.92 24.74 -31.39
C ARG A 363 -32.94 24.06 -32.35
N THR A 364 -31.85 23.52 -31.83
CA THR A 364 -31.12 22.42 -32.45
C THR A 364 -31.44 21.16 -31.67
N THR A 365 -32.11 20.23 -32.35
CA THR A 365 -32.36 18.87 -31.87
C THR A 365 -31.04 18.11 -31.84
N SER A 366 -30.37 18.13 -30.69
CA SER A 366 -29.34 17.16 -30.33
C SER A 366 -29.59 16.73 -28.88
N PRO A 367 -29.94 15.46 -28.61
CA PRO A 367 -30.30 15.00 -27.26
C PRO A 367 -29.07 14.78 -26.35
N PHE A 368 -27.92 15.36 -26.68
CA PHE A 368 -26.71 15.27 -25.86
C PHE A 368 -26.60 16.50 -24.96
N SER A 369 -27.60 16.70 -24.10
CA SER A 369 -27.37 17.44 -22.87
C SER A 369 -26.28 16.68 -22.11
N ALA A 370 -25.20 17.38 -21.76
CA ALA A 370 -24.07 16.85 -21.01
C ALA A 370 -24.57 16.02 -19.82
N ALA A 371 -24.61 14.71 -19.99
CA ALA A 371 -24.94 13.78 -18.93
C ALA A 371 -23.93 14.05 -17.82
N SER A 372 -24.43 14.39 -16.62
CA SER A 372 -23.65 14.28 -15.40
C SER A 372 -22.87 12.97 -15.48
N VAL A 373 -21.54 13.04 -15.39
CA VAL A 373 -20.65 11.88 -15.50
C VAL A 373 -21.10 10.84 -14.47
N GLY A 374 -21.94 9.90 -14.89
CA GLY A 374 -22.39 8.82 -14.04
C GLY A 374 -21.16 7.98 -13.72
N TYR A 375 -20.89 7.76 -12.44
CA TYR A 375 -19.78 6.91 -12.04
C TYR A 375 -20.09 5.48 -12.49
N SER A 376 -19.15 4.84 -13.19
CA SER A 376 -19.21 3.41 -13.45
C SER A 376 -19.04 2.63 -12.15
N LYS A 377 -19.40 1.34 -12.16
CA LYS A 377 -19.19 0.47 -11.00
C LYS A 377 -17.72 0.50 -10.60
N PRO A 378 -17.37 0.84 -9.35
CA PRO A 378 -15.98 0.80 -8.89
C PRO A 378 -15.40 -0.60 -9.05
N THR A 379 -14.14 -0.68 -9.52
CA THR A 379 -13.42 -1.94 -9.70
C THR A 379 -12.89 -2.48 -8.36
N SER A 380 -12.50 -1.59 -7.46
CA SER A 380 -12.07 -1.92 -6.09
C SER A 380 -12.39 -0.79 -5.12
N LEU A 381 -12.53 -1.16 -3.84
CA LEU A 381 -12.77 -0.27 -2.72
C LEU A 381 -11.81 -0.64 -1.59
N SER A 382 -11.06 0.34 -1.09
CA SER A 382 -10.14 0.16 0.04
C SER A 382 -10.37 1.25 1.07
N TYR A 383 -10.54 0.86 2.33
CA TYR A 383 -10.75 1.77 3.44
C TYR A 383 -9.69 1.56 4.52
N SER A 384 -9.03 2.64 4.91
CA SER A 384 -8.16 2.71 6.09
C SER A 384 -8.32 4.10 6.68
N HIS A 385 -8.92 4.20 7.87
CA HIS A 385 -9.29 5.49 8.46
C HIS A 385 -8.10 6.46 8.48
N PRO A 386 -8.25 7.71 8.00
CA PRO A 386 -9.47 8.38 7.53
C PRO A 386 -9.72 8.31 6.01
N TYR A 387 -8.94 7.53 5.26
CA TYR A 387 -9.00 7.50 3.80
C TYR A 387 -9.92 6.40 3.27
N LEU A 388 -10.83 6.78 2.38
CA LEU A 388 -11.65 5.86 1.58
C LEU A 388 -11.27 6.06 0.10
N LEU A 389 -10.77 4.99 -0.53
CA LEU A 389 -10.28 5.02 -1.90
C LEU A 389 -11.10 4.09 -2.80
N LEU A 390 -11.57 4.65 -3.92
CA LEU A 390 -12.24 3.91 -4.99
C LEU A 390 -11.39 3.90 -6.25
N SER A 391 -11.33 2.75 -6.92
CA SER A 391 -10.73 2.60 -8.24
C SER A 391 -11.82 2.49 -9.31
N HIS A 392 -11.57 3.08 -10.48
CA HIS A 392 -12.54 3.09 -11.58
C HIS A 392 -11.97 2.47 -12.87
N SER A 393 -12.86 1.90 -13.69
CA SER A 393 -12.53 1.40 -15.04
C SER A 393 -12.06 2.52 -15.97
N ASP A 394 -12.66 3.68 -15.75
CA ASP A 394 -12.10 5.01 -15.67
C ASP A 394 -10.70 5.40 -16.15
N ASN A 395 -9.66 4.70 -15.67
CA ASN A 395 -8.28 5.19 -15.47
C ASN A 395 -8.06 6.16 -14.29
N THR A 396 -9.10 6.46 -13.51
CA THR A 396 -8.98 7.35 -12.35
C THR A 396 -9.21 6.62 -11.03
N LEU A 397 -8.81 7.28 -9.95
CA LEU A 397 -9.23 6.92 -8.60
C LEU A 397 -10.02 8.07 -7.97
N THR A 398 -10.87 7.77 -6.99
CA THR A 398 -11.54 8.80 -6.19
C THR A 398 -11.22 8.59 -4.72
N LEU A 399 -10.64 9.63 -4.12
CA LEU A 399 -10.31 9.67 -2.70
C LEU A 399 -11.39 10.46 -1.94
N TYR A 400 -11.90 9.87 -0.88
CA TYR A 400 -12.76 10.52 0.10
C TYR A 400 -12.04 10.57 1.46
N LEU A 401 -12.26 11.66 2.19
CA LEU A 401 -11.80 11.79 3.58
C LEU A 401 -12.99 11.57 4.51
N VAL A 402 -12.86 10.60 5.40
CA VAL A 402 -13.91 10.17 6.33
C VAL A 402 -13.64 10.79 7.68
N THR A 403 -14.58 11.59 8.16
CA THR A 403 -14.54 12.14 9.50
C THR A 403 -15.39 11.24 10.39
N SER A 404 -14.74 10.51 11.29
CA SER A 404 -15.37 9.66 12.30
C SER A 404 -15.00 10.22 13.67
N SER A 405 -16.00 10.64 14.43
CA SER A 405 -15.88 11.10 15.82
C SER A 405 -16.93 10.40 16.68
N ASP A 406 -16.84 10.58 17.99
CA ASP A 406 -17.81 10.10 18.97
C ASP A 406 -19.24 10.54 18.67
N LYS A 407 -19.48 11.61 17.90
CA LYS A 407 -20.82 12.13 17.56
C LYS A 407 -21.14 12.23 16.07
N VAL A 408 -20.13 12.34 15.21
CA VAL A 408 -20.31 12.64 13.78
C VAL A 408 -19.60 11.61 12.92
N LEU A 409 -20.32 11.05 11.96
CA LEU A 409 -19.78 10.31 10.83
C LEU A 409 -20.13 11.07 9.54
N SER A 410 -19.13 11.44 8.75
CA SER A 410 -19.36 12.10 7.47
C SER A 410 -18.30 11.74 6.44
N ILE A 411 -18.70 11.72 5.17
CA ILE A 411 -17.82 11.54 4.03
C ILE A 411 -17.61 12.91 3.39
N GLY A 412 -16.36 13.37 3.31
CA GLY A 412 -16.01 14.62 2.66
C GLY A 412 -16.20 14.57 1.14
N ALA A 413 -16.04 15.71 0.47
CA ALA A 413 -16.11 15.78 -0.99
C ALA A 413 -15.05 14.86 -1.65
N GLY A 414 -15.50 14.02 -2.58
CA GLY A 414 -14.64 13.14 -3.34
C GLY A 414 -13.69 13.92 -4.23
N SER A 415 -12.41 13.54 -4.21
CA SER A 415 -11.39 14.15 -5.04
C SER A 415 -10.83 13.13 -6.03
N ARG A 416 -10.84 13.50 -7.32
CA ARG A 416 -10.42 12.60 -8.39
C ARG A 416 -8.91 12.66 -8.59
N LEU A 417 -8.27 11.50 -8.55
CA LEU A 417 -6.85 11.32 -8.74
C LEU A 417 -6.61 10.80 -10.16
N TRP A 418 -5.78 11.54 -10.90
CA TRP A 418 -5.46 11.28 -12.31
C TRP A 418 -4.00 10.84 -12.42
N GLY A 419 -3.75 9.83 -13.26
CA GLY A 419 -2.39 9.38 -13.51
C GLY A 419 -2.29 8.12 -14.36
N HIS A 420 -3.15 7.12 -14.14
CA HIS A 420 -3.10 5.91 -14.95
C HIS A 420 -3.49 6.19 -16.40
N THR A 421 -2.87 5.44 -17.31
CA THR A 421 -3.20 5.50 -18.74
C THR A 421 -4.23 4.44 -19.14
N SER A 422 -4.55 3.50 -18.25
CA SER A 422 -5.52 2.43 -18.44
C SER A 422 -6.40 2.22 -17.19
N SER A 423 -7.45 1.38 -17.32
CA SER A 423 -8.35 1.02 -16.22
C SER A 423 -7.60 0.58 -14.97
N VAL A 424 -8.02 1.04 -13.80
CA VAL A 424 -7.41 0.64 -12.52
C VAL A 424 -8.09 -0.65 -12.05
N SER A 425 -7.35 -1.76 -11.92
CA SER A 425 -7.91 -3.01 -11.39
C SER A 425 -7.97 -3.02 -9.88
N GLY A 426 -6.99 -2.39 -9.23
CA GLY A 426 -6.77 -2.51 -7.81
C GLY A 426 -6.14 -1.27 -7.20
N ALA A 427 -6.59 -0.91 -6.00
CA ALA A 427 -5.88 0.04 -5.17
C ALA A 427 -6.00 -0.33 -3.70
N HIS A 428 -4.94 -0.04 -2.95
CA HIS A 428 -4.89 -0.20 -1.51
C HIS A 428 -4.46 1.12 -0.87
N VAL A 429 -5.15 1.52 0.20
CA VAL A 429 -4.79 2.68 1.01
C VAL A 429 -4.34 2.23 2.39
N GLY A 430 -3.20 2.76 2.83
CA GLY A 430 -2.68 2.54 4.18
C GLY A 430 -3.02 3.72 5.09
N GLY A 431 -3.02 3.48 6.41
CA GLY A 431 -3.34 4.51 7.41
C GLY A 431 -2.40 5.73 7.41
N ARG A 432 -1.24 5.63 6.75
CA ARG A 432 -0.16 6.64 6.73
C ARG A 432 -0.24 7.62 5.56
N GLY A 433 -1.45 7.80 5.02
CA GLY A 433 -1.72 8.68 3.88
C GLY A 433 -0.89 8.38 2.64
N LYS A 434 -0.58 7.10 2.41
CA LYS A 434 -0.07 6.59 1.14
C LYS A 434 -1.10 5.65 0.54
N ALA A 435 -1.16 5.62 -0.78
CA ALA A 435 -1.90 4.59 -1.50
C ALA A 435 -1.05 4.04 -2.65
N VAL A 436 -1.33 2.81 -3.02
CA VAL A 436 -0.75 2.16 -4.19
C VAL A 436 -1.87 1.64 -5.06
N SER A 437 -1.69 1.77 -6.36
CA SER A 437 -2.68 1.37 -7.35
C SER A 437 -2.03 0.72 -8.56
N VAL A 438 -2.74 -0.23 -9.17
CA VAL A 438 -2.26 -1.00 -10.30
C VAL A 438 -3.30 -0.99 -11.42
N SER A 439 -2.79 -0.85 -12.63
CA SER A 439 -3.55 -0.96 -13.89
C SER A 439 -4.04 -2.38 -14.14
N SER A 440 -5.15 -2.51 -14.86
CA SER A 440 -5.72 -3.81 -15.25
C SER A 440 -4.81 -4.61 -16.17
N ARG A 441 -3.96 -3.92 -16.95
CA ARG A 441 -2.94 -4.53 -17.82
C ARG A 441 -1.66 -4.91 -17.06
N GLY A 442 -1.49 -4.46 -15.82
CA GLY A 442 -0.28 -4.70 -15.02
C GLY A 442 0.98 -4.01 -15.53
N ASP A 443 0.86 -3.07 -16.45
CA ASP A 443 1.97 -2.30 -17.05
C ASP A 443 2.28 -1.00 -16.30
N GLU A 444 1.36 -0.59 -15.41
CA GLU A 444 1.50 0.60 -14.58
C GLU A 444 1.18 0.31 -13.11
N LEU A 445 2.13 0.64 -12.24
CA LEU A 445 1.98 0.73 -10.79
C LEU A 445 2.28 2.17 -10.37
N ARG A 446 1.37 2.76 -9.58
CA ARG A 446 1.49 4.14 -9.10
C ARG A 446 1.37 4.22 -7.60
N ILE A 447 2.26 5.01 -7.00
CA ILE A 447 2.26 5.40 -5.59
C ILE A 447 1.65 6.79 -5.49
N TRP A 448 0.77 6.98 -4.50
CA TRP A 448 0.11 8.24 -4.21
C TRP A 448 0.47 8.68 -2.81
N GLU A 449 0.89 9.94 -2.68
CA GLU A 449 1.09 10.60 -1.39
C GLU A 449 -0.13 11.49 -1.12
N LEU A 450 -1.00 11.04 -0.20
CA LEU A 450 -2.29 11.66 0.10
C LEU A 450 -2.18 12.79 1.14
N GLU A 451 -1.11 12.79 1.94
CA GLU A 451 -0.90 13.75 3.03
C GLU A 451 -0.47 15.15 2.56
N GLY A 452 -0.91 16.18 3.29
CA GLY A 452 -0.43 17.55 3.11
C GLY A 452 -0.99 18.27 1.88
N THR A 453 -2.16 17.83 1.40
CA THR A 453 -2.83 18.40 0.25
C THR A 453 -3.99 19.32 0.67
N ASN A 454 -3.84 20.62 0.41
CA ASN A 454 -5.00 21.51 0.41
C ASN A 454 -5.94 21.06 -0.72
N ARG A 455 -7.25 20.94 -0.43
CA ARG A 455 -8.31 20.49 -1.35
C ARG A 455 -8.28 21.11 -2.76
N ARG A 456 -7.62 22.27 -2.93
CA ARG A 456 -7.46 22.99 -4.20
C ARG A 456 -6.36 22.45 -5.13
N LYS A 457 -5.45 21.57 -4.66
CA LYS A 457 -4.32 21.05 -5.47
C LYS A 457 -4.44 19.57 -5.89
N LEU A 458 -5.54 18.88 -5.55
CA LEU A 458 -5.72 17.45 -5.92
C LEU A 458 -5.85 17.18 -7.43
N ALA A 459 -5.96 18.23 -8.24
CA ALA A 459 -6.01 18.13 -9.70
C ALA A 459 -4.62 18.08 -10.38
N SER A 460 -3.51 18.19 -9.63
CA SER A 460 -2.16 18.11 -10.24
C SER A 460 -1.67 16.66 -10.32
N SER A 461 -1.14 16.29 -11.48
CA SER A 461 -0.46 15.02 -11.77
C SER A 461 0.74 14.72 -10.84
N ASP A 462 1.21 15.72 -10.07
CA ASP A 462 2.36 15.62 -9.16
C ASP A 462 2.13 14.72 -7.92
N LEU A 463 0.89 14.29 -7.66
CA LEU A 463 0.57 13.43 -6.52
C LEU A 463 0.90 11.96 -6.76
N SER A 464 1.16 11.60 -8.02
CA SER A 464 1.36 10.22 -8.43
C SER A 464 2.79 10.00 -8.92
N VAL A 465 3.40 8.94 -8.41
CA VAL A 465 4.73 8.51 -8.83
C VAL A 465 4.57 7.16 -9.51
N ARG A 466 4.91 7.10 -10.80
CA ARG A 466 4.99 5.83 -11.52
C ARG A 466 6.21 5.07 -11.04
N VAL A 467 6.02 3.82 -10.66
CA VAL A 467 7.12 2.96 -10.24
C VAL A 467 7.92 2.53 -11.46
N GLN A 468 9.22 2.82 -11.43
CA GLN A 468 10.19 2.51 -12.45
C GLN A 468 11.09 1.40 -11.90
N GLY A 469 10.70 0.15 -12.16
CA GLY A 469 11.57 -0.99 -11.92
C GLY A 469 12.49 -1.19 -13.13
N GLU A 470 13.77 -1.52 -12.91
CA GLU A 470 14.73 -1.84 -13.99
C GLU A 470 14.26 -3.02 -14.88
N ASN A 471 13.35 -3.85 -14.36
CA ASN A 471 12.72 -4.98 -15.05
C ASN A 471 11.23 -4.78 -15.36
N PHE A 472 10.69 -3.55 -15.28
CA PHE A 472 9.38 -3.33 -15.88
C PHE A 472 9.53 -3.67 -17.36
N PRO A 473 8.63 -4.45 -17.98
CA PRO A 473 8.63 -4.66 -19.42
C PRO A 473 8.22 -3.36 -20.12
N SER A 474 9.05 -2.33 -20.00
CA SER A 474 8.99 -1.16 -20.84
C SER A 474 9.32 -1.65 -22.25
N THR A 475 8.32 -1.64 -23.12
CA THR A 475 8.48 -1.54 -24.58
C THR A 475 9.02 -2.76 -25.33
N THR A 476 8.54 -3.97 -25.04
CA THR A 476 8.51 -5.02 -26.10
C THR A 476 7.33 -4.79 -27.06
N SER A 477 6.25 -4.15 -26.60
CA SER A 477 5.06 -3.88 -27.43
C SER A 477 5.30 -2.83 -28.51
N VAL A 478 6.03 -1.74 -28.21
CA VAL A 478 6.23 -0.65 -29.20
C VAL A 478 7.19 -1.06 -30.33
N LYS A 479 8.25 -1.84 -30.03
CA LYS A 479 9.15 -2.38 -31.06
C LYS A 479 8.47 -3.45 -31.92
N ARG A 480 7.61 -4.29 -31.33
CA ARG A 480 6.80 -5.26 -32.08
C ARG A 480 5.76 -4.57 -32.97
N LEU A 481 5.07 -3.53 -32.49
CA LEU A 481 4.10 -2.76 -33.29
C LEU A 481 4.75 -2.07 -34.49
N SER A 482 5.95 -1.47 -34.33
CA SER A 482 6.69 -0.92 -35.48
C SER A 482 7.12 -2.00 -36.48
N SER A 483 7.47 -3.20 -36.02
CA SER A 483 7.82 -4.33 -36.89
C SER A 483 6.61 -5.01 -37.54
N ALA A 484 5.43 -4.93 -36.92
CA ALA A 484 4.17 -5.46 -37.42
C ALA A 484 3.51 -4.51 -38.43
N LEU A 485 3.61 -3.20 -38.22
CA LEU A 485 3.17 -2.18 -39.17
C LEU A 485 4.04 -2.18 -40.44
N ALA A 486 5.34 -2.49 -40.34
CA ALA A 486 6.22 -2.66 -41.50
C ALA A 486 5.97 -3.95 -42.31
N ARG A 487 5.22 -4.92 -41.75
CA ARG A 487 4.93 -6.23 -42.38
C ARG A 487 3.51 -6.37 -42.93
N LYS A 488 2.69 -5.32 -42.90
CA LYS A 488 1.30 -5.38 -43.40
C LYS A 488 1.20 -4.94 -44.87
N GLY A 489 1.79 -5.76 -45.74
CA GLY A 489 1.44 -5.81 -47.15
C GLY A 489 0.52 -7.01 -47.39
N SER A 490 -0.76 -6.73 -47.66
CA SER A 490 -1.78 -7.64 -48.23
C SER A 490 -2.23 -8.87 -47.40
N GLY A 491 -3.55 -9.03 -47.28
CA GLY A 491 -4.20 -10.31 -46.96
C GLY A 491 -5.05 -10.31 -45.69
N LEU A 492 -6.38 -10.44 -45.86
CA LEU A 492 -7.32 -10.84 -44.82
C LEU A 492 -7.00 -12.27 -44.35
N GLY A 493 -6.84 -12.48 -43.03
CA GLY A 493 -6.86 -13.83 -42.44
C GLY A 493 -6.09 -13.96 -41.13
N LEU A 494 -6.77 -14.45 -40.10
CA LEU A 494 -6.29 -14.90 -38.78
C LEU A 494 -5.79 -13.83 -37.78
N GLU A 495 -6.68 -13.38 -36.90
CA GLU A 495 -6.30 -12.86 -35.56
C GLU A 495 -6.77 -13.86 -34.48
N VAL A 496 -5.97 -14.91 -34.25
CA VAL A 496 -6.12 -15.81 -33.08
C VAL A 496 -4.77 -16.06 -32.37
N ARG A 497 -3.71 -15.32 -32.71
CA ARG A 497 -2.34 -15.64 -32.23
C ARG A 497 -1.67 -14.63 -31.29
N ASP A 498 -2.39 -13.61 -30.82
CA ASP A 498 -1.85 -12.59 -29.89
C ASP A 498 -2.48 -12.63 -28.47
N MET A 499 -3.18 -13.72 -28.12
CA MET A 499 -3.81 -13.89 -26.78
C MET A 499 -2.84 -14.43 -25.71
N GLU A 500 -1.61 -14.81 -26.05
CA GLU A 500 -0.68 -15.50 -25.13
C GLU A 500 0.09 -14.57 -24.16
N ASP A 501 0.10 -13.25 -24.39
CA ASP A 501 0.92 -12.28 -23.61
C ASP A 501 0.09 -11.38 -22.64
N LEU A 502 -1.20 -11.67 -22.41
CA LEU A 502 -2.05 -10.88 -21.50
C LEU A 502 -1.93 -11.38 -20.05
N SER A 503 -0.99 -10.84 -19.29
CA SER A 503 -1.03 -10.98 -17.84
C SER A 503 -2.12 -10.09 -17.25
N VAL A 504 -3.13 -10.68 -16.61
CA VAL A 504 -4.20 -9.93 -15.94
C VAL A 504 -3.82 -9.80 -14.47
N VAL A 505 -3.82 -8.57 -13.95
CA VAL A 505 -3.64 -8.34 -12.52
C VAL A 505 -5.01 -8.46 -11.86
N ARG A 506 -5.18 -9.41 -10.92
CA ARG A 506 -6.43 -9.60 -10.16
C ARG A 506 -6.73 -8.48 -9.14
N GLY A 507 -6.21 -7.28 -9.37
CA GLY A 507 -6.51 -6.09 -8.58
C GLY A 507 -6.06 -6.13 -7.11
N TRP A 508 -5.40 -7.19 -6.64
CA TRP A 508 -4.86 -7.20 -5.29
C TRP A 508 -3.47 -6.56 -5.24
N VAL A 509 -3.33 -5.61 -4.31
CA VAL A 509 -2.11 -4.87 -4.03
C VAL A 509 -1.98 -4.74 -2.52
N GLY A 510 -0.81 -5.04 -1.98
CA GLY A 510 -0.44 -4.76 -0.59
C GLY A 510 0.86 -3.98 -0.55
N PHE A 511 1.06 -3.20 0.50
CA PHE A 511 2.34 -2.50 0.68
C PHE A 511 2.63 -2.26 2.16
N ASP A 512 3.90 -2.11 2.48
CA ASP A 512 4.40 -1.63 3.76
C ASP A 512 5.37 -0.45 3.55
N GLU A 513 6.23 -0.17 4.53
CA GLU A 513 7.22 0.91 4.42
C GLU A 513 8.36 0.63 3.44
N GLU A 514 8.72 -0.64 3.24
CA GLU A 514 9.90 -1.03 2.47
C GLU A 514 9.53 -1.61 1.10
N ASN A 515 8.37 -2.25 0.97
CA ASN A 515 7.99 -3.06 -0.17
C ASN A 515 6.53 -2.82 -0.61
N VAL A 516 6.30 -2.99 -1.91
CA VAL A 516 4.97 -3.12 -2.52
C VAL A 516 4.86 -4.50 -3.13
N VAL A 517 3.74 -5.18 -2.94
CA VAL A 517 3.49 -6.53 -3.49
C VAL A 517 2.22 -6.52 -4.33
N VAL A 518 2.31 -7.12 -5.52
CA VAL A 518 1.20 -7.23 -6.47
C VAL A 518 1.01 -8.68 -6.87
N LEU A 519 -0.24 -9.14 -6.87
CA LEU A 519 -0.60 -10.45 -7.40
C LEU A 519 -0.79 -10.38 -8.92
N LYS A 520 0.06 -11.09 -9.67
CA LYS A 520 0.01 -11.17 -11.13
C LYS A 520 -0.41 -12.57 -11.56
N GLU A 521 -1.36 -12.66 -12.48
CA GLU A 521 -1.74 -13.91 -13.13
C GLU A 521 -1.17 -13.90 -14.56
N ARG A 522 -0.39 -14.93 -14.90
CA ARG A 522 0.13 -15.12 -16.26
C ARG A 522 -0.91 -15.85 -17.10
N GLY A 523 -0.87 -15.68 -18.43
CA GLY A 523 -1.85 -16.25 -19.37
C GLY A 523 -2.01 -17.78 -19.31
N ALA A 524 -1.01 -18.50 -18.79
CA ALA A 524 -1.07 -19.95 -18.55
C ALA A 524 -1.73 -20.35 -17.21
N GLY A 525 -2.27 -19.40 -16.45
CA GLY A 525 -2.89 -19.64 -15.13
C GLY A 525 -1.91 -19.66 -13.95
N SER A 526 -0.60 -19.60 -14.20
CA SER A 526 0.41 -19.44 -13.14
C SER A 526 0.24 -18.10 -12.43
N GLN A 527 0.35 -18.11 -11.10
CA GLN A 527 0.24 -16.94 -10.25
C GLN A 527 1.57 -16.65 -9.57
N SER A 528 1.98 -15.38 -9.66
CA SER A 528 3.19 -14.88 -9.06
C SER A 528 2.95 -13.59 -8.26
N LEU A 529 3.69 -13.46 -7.17
CA LEU A 529 3.77 -12.23 -6.39
C LEU A 529 4.96 -11.42 -6.89
N VAL A 530 4.69 -10.25 -7.43
CA VAL A 530 5.74 -9.29 -7.80
C VAL A 530 5.99 -8.39 -6.60
N VAL A 531 7.20 -8.48 -6.04
CA VAL A 531 7.69 -7.69 -4.91
C VAL A 531 8.58 -6.56 -5.44
N TYR A 532 8.18 -5.33 -5.14
CA TYR A 532 8.89 -4.08 -5.42
C TYR A 532 9.53 -3.57 -4.13
N ASP A 533 10.86 -3.68 -4.02
CA ASP A 533 11.65 -3.30 -2.85
C ASP A 533 12.27 -1.90 -3.04
N PHE A 534 11.98 -0.98 -2.11
CA PHE A 534 12.43 0.41 -2.14
C PHE A 534 13.69 0.70 -1.29
N THR A 535 14.33 -0.32 -0.72
CA THR A 535 15.46 -0.16 0.22
C THR A 535 16.82 0.22 -0.36
#